data_AF-A0A9E2VJ49-F1
#
_entry.id   AF-A0A9E2VJ49-F1
#
_cell.length_a   1.000
_cell.length_b   1.000
_cell.length_c   1.000
_cell.angle_alpha   90.00
_cell.angle_beta   90.00
_cell.angle_gamma   90.00
#
_symmetry.space_group_name_H-M   'P 1'
#
loop_
_entity.id
_entity.type
_entity.pdbx_description
1 polymer ?
#
loop_
_entity_poly.entity_id
_entity_poly.type
_entity_poly.pdbx_seq_one_letter_code
_entity_poly.pdbx_strand_id
1 'polypeptide(L)'
;MRDTGYSLRNAGCSLLPVRWGLFAVAILILAAPVAASGPTNPPNPTTVILVVGAPGQDEFGRVFAESARLWLQACEKGHAQSIAIG
;
A
#
# COMPACT_ATOMS: atom_id res chain seq x y z
N MET A 1 -7.94 17.63 -73.98
CA MET A 1 -7.09 18.71 -73.44
C MET A 1 -8.01 19.64 -72.65
N ARG A 2 -7.67 19.88 -71.37
CA ARG A 2 -8.47 20.46 -70.27
C ARG A 2 -9.25 19.42 -69.47
N ASP A 3 -8.76 19.15 -68.26
CA ASP A 3 -9.52 19.21 -67.00
C ASP A 3 -8.60 18.83 -65.84
N THR A 4 -8.08 19.81 -65.11
CA THR A 4 -7.62 19.64 -63.72
C THR A 4 -7.42 21.00 -63.09
N GLY A 5 -8.47 21.51 -62.45
CA GLY A 5 -8.43 22.69 -61.59
C GLY A 5 -9.01 22.34 -60.23
N TYR A 6 -8.33 21.50 -59.45
CA TYR A 6 -8.74 21.15 -58.10
C TYR A 6 -8.21 22.18 -57.09
N SER A 7 -9.11 23.09 -56.72
CA SER A 7 -9.43 23.49 -55.33
C SER A 7 -8.25 23.50 -54.33
N LEU A 8 -7.63 24.67 -54.16
CA LEU A 8 -6.77 24.99 -53.02
C LEU A 8 -7.61 25.04 -51.74
N ARG A 9 -7.66 23.94 -51.00
CA ARG A 9 -8.18 23.90 -49.63
C ARG A 9 -7.05 24.17 -48.64
N ASN A 10 -7.11 25.37 -48.08
CA ASN A 10 -6.77 25.74 -46.71
C ASN A 10 -5.55 25.04 -46.07
N ALA A 11 -4.41 25.74 -46.08
CA ALA A 11 -3.29 25.52 -45.17
C ALA A 11 -3.72 25.85 -43.73
N GLY A 12 -4.25 24.84 -43.03
CA GLY A 12 -4.55 24.88 -41.61
C GLY A 12 -3.29 24.65 -40.78
N CYS A 13 -2.73 25.74 -40.25
CA CYS A 13 -2.12 25.88 -38.92
C CYS A 13 -1.73 24.56 -38.21
N SER A 14 -0.50 24.08 -38.43
CA SER A 14 0.07 22.92 -37.73
C SER A 14 1.05 23.36 -36.64
N LEU A 15 0.53 23.83 -35.50
CA LEU A 15 1.30 24.06 -34.26
C LEU A 15 0.63 23.46 -33.00
N LEU A 16 -0.28 22.49 -33.17
CA LEU A 16 -1.09 21.94 -32.07
C LEU A 16 -0.64 20.63 -31.38
N PRO A 17 0.39 19.83 -31.78
CA PRO A 17 0.53 18.51 -31.15
C PRO A 17 1.35 18.49 -29.85
N VAL A 18 2.12 19.54 -29.52
CA VAL A 18 3.09 19.48 -28.41
C VAL A 18 2.42 19.57 -27.02
N ARG A 19 1.34 20.36 -26.87
CA ARG A 19 0.66 20.52 -25.57
C ARG A 19 -0.20 19.32 -25.18
N TRP A 20 -0.67 18.54 -26.15
CA TRP A 20 -1.43 17.31 -25.89
C TRP A 20 -0.54 16.10 -25.61
N GLY A 21 0.64 16.04 -26.22
CA GLY A 21 1.62 14.97 -25.92
C GLY A 21 2.05 14.95 -24.45
N LEU A 22 2.23 16.13 -23.84
CA LEU A 22 2.58 16.25 -22.41
C LEU A 22 1.49 15.69 -21.48
N PHE A 23 0.21 15.87 -21.82
CA PHE A 23 -0.90 15.29 -21.06
C PHE A 23 -0.93 13.76 -21.17
N ALA A 24 -0.68 13.21 -22.36
CA ALA A 24 -0.65 11.76 -22.56
C ALA A 24 0.50 11.09 -21.78
N VAL A 25 1.67 11.74 -21.71
CA VAL A 25 2.81 11.24 -20.93
C VAL A 25 2.54 11.31 -19.42
N ALA A 26 1.90 12.38 -18.94
CA ALA A 26 1.53 12.49 -17.52
C ALA A 26 0.53 11.41 -17.08
N ILE A 27 -0.44 11.06 -17.94
CA ILE A 27 -1.39 9.96 -17.67
C ILE A 27 -0.67 8.60 -17.67
N LEU A 28 0.32 8.40 -18.54
CA LEU A 28 1.07 7.14 -18.62
C LEU A 28 1.95 6.90 -17.38
N ILE A 29 2.51 7.96 -16.79
CA ILE A 29 3.33 7.85 -15.56
C ILE A 29 2.46 7.56 -14.33
N LEU A 30 1.22 8.07 -14.30
CA LEU A 30 0.28 7.80 -13.19
C LEU A 30 -0.28 6.36 -13.21
N ALA A 31 -0.19 5.68 -14.37
CA ALA A 31 -0.64 4.30 -14.54
C ALA A 31 0.43 3.25 -14.19
N ALA A 32 1.58 3.67 -13.65
CA ALA A 32 2.59 2.73 -13.18
C ALA A 32 1.98 1.85 -12.08
N PRO A 33 1.98 0.52 -12.22
CA PRO A 33 1.48 -0.36 -11.19
C PRO A 33 2.37 -0.22 -9.95
N VAL A 34 1.80 0.36 -8.88
CA VAL A 34 2.35 0.25 -7.53
C VAL A 34 2.54 -1.23 -7.26
N ALA A 35 3.78 -1.65 -7.02
CA ALA A 35 4.10 -3.03 -6.69
C ALA A 35 3.18 -3.51 -5.55
N ALA A 36 2.35 -4.50 -5.84
CA ALA A 36 1.51 -5.13 -4.83
C ALA A 36 2.44 -5.78 -3.80
N SER A 37 2.38 -5.31 -2.56
CA SER A 37 3.03 -5.99 -1.44
C SER A 37 2.48 -7.41 -1.37
N GLY A 38 3.34 -8.40 -1.64
CA GLY A 38 2.98 -9.81 -1.54
C GLY A 38 2.45 -10.16 -0.15
N PRO A 39 1.74 -11.30 0.00
CA PRO A 39 1.19 -11.70 1.28
C PRO A 39 2.33 -11.78 2.31
N THR A 40 2.29 -10.88 3.30
CA THR A 40 3.26 -10.82 4.40
C THR A 40 3.00 -11.91 5.43
N ASN A 41 1.85 -12.60 5.35
CA ASN A 41 1.55 -13.70 6.22
C ASN A 41 2.26 -14.96 5.73
N PRO A 42 3.24 -15.48 6.49
CA PRO A 42 3.78 -16.79 6.22
C PRO A 42 2.63 -17.83 6.28
N PRO A 43 2.76 -18.96 5.56
CA PRO A 43 1.73 -20.00 5.53
C PRO A 43 1.41 -20.60 6.90
N ASN A 44 2.24 -20.35 7.90
CA ASN A 44 2.02 -20.74 9.29
C ASN A 44 1.62 -19.52 10.13
N PRO A 45 0.66 -19.67 11.07
CA PRO A 45 0.31 -18.59 11.97
C PRO A 45 1.54 -18.21 12.81
N THR A 46 1.89 -16.93 12.79
CA THR A 46 2.94 -16.36 13.65
C THR A 46 2.62 -16.69 15.11
N THR A 47 3.59 -17.23 15.84
CA THR A 47 3.43 -17.54 17.27
C THR A 47 4.14 -16.48 18.11
N VAL A 48 3.41 -15.87 19.03
CA VAL A 48 3.92 -14.90 19.99
C VAL A 48 4.00 -15.55 21.36
N ILE A 49 5.21 -15.60 21.92
CA ILE A 49 5.46 -16.09 23.28
C ILE A 49 5.57 -14.87 24.20
N LEU A 50 4.61 -14.74 25.11
CA LEU A 50 4.55 -13.66 26.08
C LEU A 50 5.05 -14.17 27.44
N VAL A 51 6.20 -13.67 27.89
CA VAL A 51 6.77 -14.02 29.19
C VAL A 51 6.52 -12.88 30.18
N VAL A 52 5.74 -13.16 31.22
CA VAL A 52 5.42 -12.23 32.31
C VAL A 52 6.20 -12.65 33.53
N GLY A 53 7.14 -11.82 33.98
CA GLY A 53 7.91 -12.11 35.20
C GLY A 53 7.10 -11.82 36.47
N ALA A 54 7.65 -12.24 37.62
CA ALA A 54 7.09 -11.87 38.91
C ALA A 54 7.05 -10.34 39.05
N PRO A 55 5.93 -9.76 39.51
CA PRO A 55 5.86 -8.33 39.78
C PRO A 55 6.83 -8.01 40.92
N GLY A 56 7.75 -7.06 40.68
CA GLY A 56 8.70 -6.63 41.69
C GLY A 56 8.00 -5.88 42.83
N GLN A 57 7.73 -4.60 42.62
CA GLN A 57 6.93 -3.79 43.55
C GLN A 57 5.45 -3.86 43.14
N ASP A 58 4.54 -3.86 44.12
CA ASP A 58 3.10 -4.04 43.90
C ASP A 58 2.51 -3.06 42.88
N GLU A 59 3.04 -1.84 42.85
CA GLU A 59 2.64 -0.79 41.90
C GLU A 59 2.86 -1.15 40.43
N PHE A 60 3.84 -2.01 40.13
CA PHE A 60 4.13 -2.43 38.75
C PHE A 60 3.32 -3.65 38.31
N GLY A 61 2.77 -4.43 39.24
CA GLY A 61 2.01 -5.65 38.91
C GLY A 61 0.79 -5.36 38.04
N ARG A 62 0.09 -4.25 38.31
CA ARG A 62 -1.05 -3.82 37.49
C ARG A 62 -0.65 -3.47 36.06
N VAL A 63 0.52 -2.86 35.88
CA VAL A 63 1.04 -2.48 34.55
C VAL A 63 1.44 -3.71 33.75
N PHE A 64 2.08 -4.70 34.39
CA PHE A 64 2.42 -5.97 33.75
C PHE A 64 1.17 -6.73 33.31
N ALA A 65 0.17 -6.85 34.19
CA ALA A 65 -1.08 -7.53 33.87
C ALA A 65 -1.81 -6.86 32.71
N GLU A 66 -1.87 -5.52 32.70
CA GLU A 66 -2.53 -4.78 31.63
C GLU A 66 -1.77 -4.87 30.30
N SER A 67 -0.44 -4.76 30.34
CA SER A 67 0.39 -4.96 29.15
C SER A 67 0.24 -6.37 28.57
N ALA A 68 0.23 -7.39 29.43
CA ALA A 68 0.04 -8.77 29.01
C ALA A 68 -1.33 -8.97 28.33
N ARG A 69 -2.38 -8.39 28.91
CA ARG A 69 -3.74 -8.42 28.35
C ARG A 69 -3.79 -7.76 26.96
N LEU A 70 -3.13 -6.62 26.78
CA LEU A 70 -3.08 -5.92 25.49
C LEU A 70 -2.34 -6.74 24.42
N TRP A 71 -1.25 -7.41 24.79
CA TRP A 71 -0.53 -8.30 23.88
C TRP A 71 -1.38 -9.49 23.42
N LEU A 72 -2.15 -10.11 24.32
CA LEU A 72 -3.07 -11.19 23.96
C LEU A 72 -4.13 -10.73 22.95
N GLN A 73 -4.73 -9.55 23.18
CA GLN A 73 -5.71 -8.98 22.24
C GLN A 73 -5.10 -8.63 20.88
N ALA A 74 -3.84 -8.16 20.86
CA ALA A 74 -3.14 -7.90 19.62
C ALA A 74 -2.91 -9.20 18.83
N CYS A 75 -2.61 -10.31 19.52
CA CYS A 75 -2.47 -11.61 18.88
C CYS A 75 -3.80 -12.10 18.29
N GLU A 76 -4.92 -11.95 19.02
CA GLU A 76 -6.25 -12.28 18.52
C GLU A 76 -6.60 -11.49 17.25
N LYS A 77 -6.37 -10.18 17.26
CA LYS A 77 -6.61 -9.30 16.11
C LYS A 77 -5.69 -9.59 14.93
N GLY A 78 -4.46 -10.01 15.20
CA GLY A 78 -3.47 -10.38 14.19
C GLY A 78 -3.58 -11.82 13.69
N HIS A 79 -4.55 -12.60 14.18
CA HIS A 79 -4.66 -14.04 13.92
C HIS A 79 -3.35 -14.81 14.22
N ALA A 80 -2.61 -14.33 15.23
CA ALA A 80 -1.40 -14.96 15.71
C ALA A 80 -1.73 -15.97 16.83
N GLN A 81 -0.98 -17.06 16.88
CA GLN A 81 -1.00 -17.96 18.04
C GLN A 81 -0.32 -17.27 19.22
N SER A 82 -0.86 -17.41 20.42
CA SER A 82 -0.28 -16.82 21.64
C SER A 82 -0.02 -17.88 22.70
N ILE A 83 1.15 -17.80 23.33
CA ILE A 83 1.55 -18.63 24.48
C ILE A 83 1.98 -17.68 25.59
N ALA A 84 1.23 -17.64 26.69
CA ALA A 84 1.59 -16.85 27.87
C ALA A 84 2.30 -17.74 28.90
N ILE A 85 3.43 -17.27 29.42
CA ILE A 85 4.24 -17.92 30.46
C ILE A 85 4.44 -16.87 31.55
N GLY A 86 4.03 -17.13 32.78
CA GLY A 86 4.26 -16.21 33.90
C GLY A 86 3.86 -16.79 35.24
#